data_AF-A0A094H6S8-F1
#
_entry.id   AF-A0A094H6S8-F1
#
_cell.length_a   1.000
_cell.length_b   1.000
_cell.length_c   1.000
_cell.angle_alpha   90.00
_cell.angle_beta   90.00
_cell.angle_gamma   90.00
#
_symmetry.space_group_name_H-M   'P 1'
#
loop_
_entity.id
_entity.type
_entity.pdbx_description
1 polymer ?
#
loop_
_entity_poly.entity_id
_entity_poly.type
_entity_poly.pdbx_seq_one_letter_code
_entity_poly.pdbx_strand_id
1 'polypeptide(L)'
;MNGTLSWHDQLRWAKEVTSILISLNQHADTYYSDLKPDNILLSTAKSAQADSVVLIDFEQNGAPNAWEAPEIIHIETLNILSRVATDPEIRESYHSMLKDLVGANKDNTSGRYQYRPRGHHVAWPHLSATEREAAEVFALGKVLYCIFEGVESISTSVMTSRPTEQKLQFPRFIRSPPVLQELILACTAGAREHDRAAPFIVRVGNTLFPRGKSGVDGEPSGSARDLVEVSQKLWMKVLTDAGNFWAAKVRYSSGMHTEEDLTILSYIQRPTLEGVLQVLNSVKIG
;
A
#
# COMPACT_ATOMS: atom_id res chain seq x y z
N MET A 1 -7.76 4.27 16.89
CA MET A 1 -8.60 3.08 17.16
C MET A 1 -8.01 2.38 18.38
N ASN A 2 -8.74 2.28 19.49
CA ASN A 2 -8.20 1.76 20.77
C ASN A 2 -8.62 0.31 21.06
N GLY A 3 -8.96 -0.47 20.03
CA GLY A 3 -9.45 -1.84 20.17
C GLY A 3 -10.82 -2.00 20.85
N THR A 4 -11.52 -0.91 21.15
CA THR A 4 -12.81 -0.88 21.85
C THR A 4 -14.02 -1.07 20.94
N LEU A 5 -13.81 -1.16 19.62
CA LEU A 5 -14.90 -1.34 18.67
C LEU A 5 -15.52 -2.73 18.82
N SER A 6 -16.85 -2.81 18.80
CA SER A 6 -17.55 -4.09 18.84
C SER A 6 -17.25 -4.89 17.56
N TRP A 7 -17.28 -6.22 17.65
CA TRP A 7 -17.10 -7.09 16.48
C TRP A 7 -18.12 -6.79 15.37
N HIS A 8 -19.36 -6.52 15.78
CA HIS A 8 -20.44 -6.13 14.87
C HIS A 8 -20.08 -4.84 14.10
N ASP A 9 -19.57 -3.82 14.78
CA ASP A 9 -19.16 -2.57 14.14
C ASP A 9 -17.92 -2.75 13.26
N GLN A 10 -16.95 -3.58 13.67
CA GLN A 10 -15.76 -3.87 12.85
C GLN A 10 -16.17 -4.49 11.51
N LEU A 11 -17.02 -5.53 11.54
CA LEU A 11 -17.52 -6.16 10.32
C LEU A 11 -18.36 -5.20 9.48
N ARG A 12 -19.20 -4.39 10.13
CA ARG A 12 -20.03 -3.41 9.43
C ARG A 12 -19.18 -2.36 8.72
N TRP A 13 -18.21 -1.75 9.40
CA TRP A 13 -17.31 -0.77 8.79
C TRP A 13 -16.51 -1.37 7.64
N ALA A 14 -15.96 -2.58 7.82
CA ALA A 14 -15.25 -3.30 6.76
C ALA A 14 -16.12 -3.47 5.50
N LYS A 15 -17.39 -3.88 5.67
CA LYS A 15 -18.34 -4.04 4.57
C LYS A 15 -18.72 -2.71 3.92
N GLU A 16 -18.97 -1.67 4.71
CA GLU A 16 -19.31 -0.34 4.20
C GLU A 16 -18.15 0.26 3.39
N VAL A 17 -16.91 0.22 3.91
CA VAL A 17 -15.72 0.67 3.16
C VAL A 17 -15.59 -0.09 1.84
N THR A 18 -15.67 -1.43 1.88
CA THR A 18 -15.57 -2.25 0.67
C THR A 18 -16.67 -1.91 -0.34
N SER A 19 -17.91 -1.73 0.13
CA SER A 19 -19.04 -1.38 -0.73
C SER A 19 -18.91 0.00 -1.36
N ILE A 20 -18.32 0.98 -0.65
CA ILE A 20 -18.03 2.30 -1.20
C ILE A 20 -17.03 2.17 -2.36
N LEU A 21 -15.95 1.41 -2.19
CA LEU A 21 -14.95 1.20 -3.26
C LEU A 21 -15.56 0.52 -4.50
N ILE A 22 -16.40 -0.50 -4.30
CA ILE A 22 -17.15 -1.14 -5.40
C ILE A 22 -18.01 -0.09 -6.12
N SER A 23 -18.73 0.73 -5.36
CA SER A 23 -19.59 1.77 -5.93
C SER A 23 -18.80 2.80 -6.74
N LEU A 24 -17.62 3.21 -6.28
CA LEU A 24 -16.74 4.12 -7.01
C LEU A 24 -16.31 3.54 -8.36
N ASN A 25 -15.87 2.28 -8.38
CA ASN A 25 -15.45 1.57 -9.59
C ASN A 25 -16.61 1.36 -10.57
N GLN A 26 -17.80 0.99 -10.08
CA GLN A 26 -18.93 0.61 -10.93
C GLN A 26 -19.80 1.78 -11.38
N HIS A 27 -20.00 2.79 -10.53
CA HIS A 27 -21.02 3.82 -10.73
C HIS A 27 -20.45 5.23 -10.92
N ALA A 28 -19.23 5.50 -10.45
CA ALA A 28 -18.62 6.83 -10.53
C ALA A 28 -17.46 6.91 -11.52
N ASP A 29 -17.13 5.83 -12.23
CA ASP A 29 -16.01 5.72 -13.18
C ASP A 29 -14.70 6.28 -12.59
N THR A 30 -14.47 6.02 -11.31
CA THR A 30 -13.33 6.53 -10.54
C THR A 30 -12.77 5.47 -9.61
N TYR A 31 -11.62 5.77 -9.03
CA TYR A 31 -10.90 4.95 -8.07
C TYR A 31 -10.45 5.81 -6.88
N TYR A 32 -10.17 5.16 -5.77
CA TYR A 32 -9.76 5.77 -4.51
C TYR A 32 -8.33 5.40 -4.15
N SER A 33 -7.40 6.30 -4.46
CA SER A 33 -5.96 6.03 -4.40
C SER A 33 -5.29 6.33 -3.06
N ASP A 34 -6.01 6.84 -2.06
CA ASP A 34 -5.43 7.21 -0.75
C ASP A 34 -6.21 6.57 0.41
N LEU A 35 -6.42 5.25 0.31
CA LEU A 35 -7.13 4.49 1.35
C LEU A 35 -6.25 4.24 2.57
N LYS A 36 -6.60 4.90 3.67
CA LYS A 36 -5.98 4.74 4.99
C LYS A 36 -7.01 5.08 6.09
N PRO A 37 -6.82 4.62 7.34
CA PRO A 37 -7.74 4.89 8.44
C PRO A 37 -8.05 6.38 8.65
N ASP A 38 -7.05 7.25 8.43
CA ASP A 38 -7.19 8.70 8.62
C ASP A 38 -8.21 9.34 7.64
N ASN A 39 -8.45 8.69 6.49
CA ASN A 39 -9.40 9.16 5.48
C ASN A 39 -10.78 8.49 5.59
N ILE A 40 -11.02 7.73 6.67
CA ILE A 40 -12.28 7.07 6.97
C ILE A 40 -12.94 7.80 8.14
N LEU A 41 -13.99 8.54 7.86
CA LEU A 41 -14.80 9.22 8.85
C LEU A 41 -16.08 8.45 9.17
N LEU A 42 -16.68 8.80 10.30
CA LEU A 42 -17.98 8.32 10.73
C LEU A 42 -18.95 9.49 10.71
N SER A 43 -20.01 9.37 9.92
CA SER A 43 -21.15 10.28 10.01
C SER A 43 -21.96 9.88 11.24
N THR A 44 -22.02 10.78 12.23
CA THR A 44 -22.87 10.57 13.40
C THR A 44 -24.33 10.67 13.00
N ALA A 45 -25.08 9.60 13.22
CA ALA A 45 -26.51 9.65 12.99
C ALA A 45 -27.15 10.64 13.97
N LYS A 46 -27.99 11.56 13.47
CA LYS A 46 -28.72 12.52 14.32
C LYS A 46 -29.85 11.86 15.16
N SER A 47 -30.04 10.55 15.03
CA SER A 47 -30.96 9.72 15.81
C SER A 47 -30.35 8.33 16.06
N ALA A 48 -31.09 7.41 16.70
CA ALA A 48 -30.69 6.05 17.10
C ALA A 48 -30.23 5.08 15.96
N GLN A 49 -29.80 5.58 14.80
CA GLN A 49 -29.14 4.82 13.75
C GLN A 49 -27.65 4.68 14.06
N ALA A 50 -27.04 3.61 13.56
CA ALA A 50 -25.60 3.41 13.67
C ALA A 50 -24.84 4.41 12.78
N ASP A 51 -23.65 4.84 13.23
CA ASP A 51 -22.79 5.73 12.46
C ASP A 51 -22.43 5.12 11.10
N SER A 52 -22.48 5.89 10.01
CA SER A 52 -22.13 5.41 8.67
C SER A 52 -20.71 5.81 8.27
N VAL A 53 -20.00 4.93 7.56
CA VAL A 53 -18.68 5.20 7.00
C VAL A 53 -18.76 6.25 5.88
N VAL A 54 -17.85 7.22 5.92
CA VAL A 54 -17.66 8.24 4.88
C VAL A 54 -16.18 8.29 4.51
N LEU A 55 -15.88 8.14 3.22
CA LEU A 55 -14.53 8.38 2.70
C LEU A 55 -14.36 9.86 2.37
N ILE A 56 -13.19 10.42 2.67
CA ILE A 56 -12.81 11.81 2.37
C ILE A 56 -11.54 11.86 1.53
N ASP A 57 -10.98 13.04 1.28
CA ASP A 57 -9.66 13.21 0.64
C ASP A 57 -9.49 12.47 -0.69
N PHE A 58 -10.28 12.89 -1.68
CA PHE A 58 -10.23 12.36 -3.05
C PHE A 58 -9.17 13.05 -3.90
N GLU A 59 -8.20 13.76 -3.31
CA GLU A 59 -7.22 14.57 -4.07
C GLU A 59 -6.21 13.73 -4.87
N GLN A 60 -6.27 12.41 -4.77
CA GLN A 60 -5.44 11.47 -5.53
C GLN A 60 -3.93 11.78 -5.46
N ASN A 61 -3.49 12.25 -4.29
CA ASN A 61 -2.09 12.54 -3.94
C ASN A 61 -1.34 11.30 -3.41
N GLY A 62 -1.97 10.13 -3.53
CA GLY A 62 -1.46 8.83 -3.06
C GLY A 62 -1.28 8.76 -1.56
N ALA A 63 -0.97 7.55 -1.09
CA ALA A 63 -0.75 7.30 0.33
C ALA A 63 0.75 7.25 0.65
N PRO A 64 1.18 7.51 1.91
CA PRO A 64 2.55 7.22 2.32
C PRO A 64 2.91 5.77 1.95
N ASN A 65 4.16 5.49 1.56
CA ASN A 65 4.64 4.18 1.05
C ASN A 65 4.21 2.94 1.85
N ALA A 66 3.81 3.10 3.12
CA ALA A 66 3.27 2.03 3.94
C ALA A 66 1.87 1.55 3.49
N TRP A 67 1.10 2.36 2.78
CA TRP A 67 -0.27 2.08 2.36
C TRP A 67 -0.40 1.83 0.86
N GLU A 68 0.56 2.35 0.09
CA GLU A 68 0.59 2.23 -1.36
C GLU A 68 0.92 0.81 -1.83
N ALA A 69 0.28 0.37 -2.91
CA ALA A 69 0.51 -0.94 -3.50
C ALA A 69 1.89 -1.03 -4.18
N PRO A 70 2.59 -2.19 -4.16
CA PRO A 70 3.92 -2.36 -4.73
C PRO A 70 4.04 -1.91 -6.19
N GLU A 71 3.07 -2.23 -7.03
CA GLU A 71 3.04 -1.86 -8.45
C GLU A 71 3.02 -0.34 -8.65
N ILE A 72 2.32 0.41 -7.79
CA ILE A 72 2.33 1.87 -7.82
C ILE A 72 3.70 2.38 -7.37
N ILE A 73 4.25 1.83 -6.28
CA ILE A 73 5.58 2.21 -5.77
C ILE A 73 6.66 2.02 -6.84
N HIS A 74 6.63 0.93 -7.61
CA HIS A 74 7.60 0.68 -8.67
C HIS A 74 7.50 1.71 -9.80
N ILE A 75 6.27 2.01 -10.26
CA ILE A 75 6.06 3.02 -11.31
C ILE A 75 6.49 4.42 -10.83
N GLU A 76 6.12 4.82 -9.61
CA GLU A 76 6.52 6.12 -9.06
C GLU A 76 8.02 6.21 -8.77
N THR A 77 8.66 5.10 -8.40
CA THR A 77 10.11 5.04 -8.27
C THR A 77 10.78 5.33 -9.61
N LEU A 78 10.34 4.68 -10.69
CA LEU A 78 10.85 4.94 -12.05
C LEU A 78 10.57 6.39 -12.50
N ASN A 79 9.40 6.93 -12.16
CA ASN A 79 9.04 8.34 -12.40
C ASN A 79 10.02 9.31 -11.75
N ILE A 80 10.31 9.13 -10.46
CA ILE A 80 11.28 9.96 -9.73
C ILE A 80 12.67 9.83 -10.38
N LEU A 81 13.14 8.60 -10.60
CA LEU A 81 14.48 8.34 -11.12
C LEU A 81 14.69 8.87 -12.53
N SER A 82 13.67 8.81 -13.39
CA SER A 82 13.69 9.39 -14.73
C SER A 82 13.90 10.92 -14.74
N ARG A 83 13.75 11.58 -13.57
CA ARG A 83 13.92 13.03 -13.40
C ARG A 83 15.16 13.39 -12.60
N VAL A 84 15.47 12.62 -11.55
CA VAL A 84 16.49 12.99 -10.56
C VAL A 84 17.80 12.22 -10.68
N ALA A 85 17.86 11.15 -11.48
CA ALA A 85 19.12 10.44 -11.70
C ALA A 85 20.18 11.41 -12.28
N THR A 86 21.37 11.41 -11.66
CA THR A 86 22.45 12.34 -11.99
C THR A 86 23.13 11.98 -13.29
N ASP A 87 23.35 10.69 -13.53
CA ASP A 87 23.88 10.15 -14.77
C ASP A 87 22.82 10.20 -15.88
N PRO A 88 23.07 10.89 -17.01
CA PRO A 88 22.12 11.01 -18.11
C PRO A 88 21.72 9.69 -18.77
N GLU A 89 22.63 8.73 -18.91
CA GLU A 89 22.35 7.43 -19.55
C GLU A 89 21.46 6.57 -18.65
N ILE A 90 21.74 6.57 -17.36
CA ILE A 90 20.90 5.90 -16.36
C ILE A 90 19.51 6.55 -16.31
N ARG A 91 19.46 7.88 -16.36
CA ARG A 91 18.19 8.62 -16.37
C ARG A 91 17.33 8.26 -17.59
N GLU A 92 17.93 8.20 -18.77
CA GLU A 92 17.23 7.80 -20.00
C GLU A 92 16.76 6.34 -19.93
N SER A 93 17.56 5.44 -19.36
CA SER A 93 17.16 4.05 -19.12
C SER A 93 15.88 3.96 -18.27
N TYR A 94 15.82 4.68 -17.14
CA TYR A 94 14.59 4.73 -16.32
C TYR A 94 13.43 5.41 -17.02
N HIS A 95 13.69 6.44 -17.83
CA HIS A 95 12.67 7.09 -18.64
C HIS A 95 12.06 6.11 -19.67
N SER A 96 12.90 5.30 -20.33
CA SER A 96 12.45 4.25 -21.25
C SER A 96 11.60 3.21 -20.53
N MET A 97 12.03 2.73 -19.35
CA MET A 97 11.26 1.77 -18.56
C MET A 97 9.89 2.33 -18.16
N LEU A 98 9.85 3.58 -17.70
CA LEU A 98 8.61 4.25 -17.36
C LEU A 98 7.68 4.35 -18.58
N LYS A 99 8.22 4.75 -19.73
CA LYS A 99 7.48 4.88 -20.99
C LYS A 99 6.85 3.56 -21.44
N ASP A 100 7.51 2.43 -21.21
CA ASP A 100 6.93 1.11 -21.51
C ASP A 100 5.73 0.79 -20.60
N LEU A 101 5.73 1.28 -19.35
CA LEU A 101 4.65 1.03 -18.38
C LEU A 101 3.46 1.98 -18.54
N VAL A 102 3.72 3.27 -18.75
CA VAL A 102 2.67 4.30 -18.80
C VAL A 102 2.33 4.74 -20.24
N GLY A 103 3.07 4.24 -21.22
CA GLY A 103 2.94 4.65 -22.62
C GLY A 103 3.60 5.99 -22.93
N ALA A 104 3.61 6.35 -24.21
CA ALA A 104 4.15 7.61 -24.69
C ALA A 104 3.05 8.69 -24.73
N ASN A 105 2.88 9.51 -23.69
CA ASN A 105 2.21 10.80 -23.88
C ASN A 105 2.63 11.93 -22.93
N LYS A 106 3.32 12.91 -23.53
CA LYS A 106 3.16 14.39 -23.51
C LYS A 106 2.76 15.13 -22.22
N ASP A 107 3.14 14.71 -21.04
CA ASP A 107 3.11 15.65 -19.92
C ASP A 107 4.28 16.64 -20.00
N ASN A 108 3.97 17.76 -20.63
CA ASN A 108 4.80 18.91 -20.84
C ASN A 108 5.32 19.41 -19.48
N THR A 109 6.64 19.28 -19.27
CA THR A 109 7.39 19.69 -18.07
C THR A 109 7.51 21.21 -17.92
N SER A 110 6.52 21.98 -18.37
CA SER A 110 6.44 23.40 -17.99
C SER A 110 6.11 23.45 -16.51
N GLY A 111 7.05 23.91 -15.67
CA GLY A 111 6.96 23.96 -14.20
C GLY A 111 5.87 24.88 -13.62
N ARG A 112 4.67 24.86 -14.17
CA ARG A 112 3.45 25.46 -13.63
C ARG A 112 2.55 24.35 -13.11
N TYR A 113 1.88 24.60 -11.98
CA TYR A 113 0.81 23.74 -11.49
C TYR A 113 -0.23 23.57 -12.60
N GLN A 114 -0.41 22.33 -13.06
CA GLN A 114 -1.47 21.95 -13.98
C GLN A 114 -2.52 21.21 -13.17
N TYR A 115 -3.77 21.67 -13.26
CA TYR A 115 -4.90 20.90 -12.75
C TYR A 115 -4.93 19.55 -13.46
N ARG A 116 -4.75 18.47 -12.69
CA ARG A 116 -4.82 17.10 -13.19
C ARG A 116 -6.12 16.48 -12.70
N PRO A 117 -7.11 16.27 -13.58
CA PRO A 117 -8.38 15.67 -13.18
C PRO A 117 -8.27 14.27 -12.58
N ARG A 118 -7.10 13.62 -12.69
CA ARG A 118 -6.80 12.26 -12.22
C ARG A 118 -5.64 12.19 -11.21
N GLY A 119 -5.39 13.30 -10.49
CA GLY A 119 -4.38 13.35 -9.44
C GLY A 119 -2.96 13.57 -9.92
N HIS A 120 -2.03 13.58 -8.96
CA HIS A 120 -0.60 13.87 -9.19
C HIS A 120 0.27 12.61 -9.33
N HIS A 121 -0.24 11.43 -8.94
CA HIS A 121 0.43 10.16 -9.19
C HIS A 121 0.39 9.78 -10.67
N VAL A 122 1.54 9.47 -11.25
CA VAL A 122 1.62 9.04 -12.66
C VAL A 122 1.11 7.61 -12.83
N ALA A 123 1.20 6.77 -11.80
CA ALA A 123 0.86 5.35 -11.91
C ALA A 123 -0.65 5.12 -12.11
N TRP A 124 -1.46 5.66 -11.19
CA TRP A 124 -2.90 5.39 -11.12
C TRP A 124 -3.67 5.62 -12.43
N PRO A 125 -3.49 6.73 -13.17
CA PRO A 125 -4.20 6.97 -14.42
C PRO A 125 -3.85 6.00 -15.56
N HIS A 126 -2.71 5.30 -15.46
CA HIS A 126 -2.18 4.42 -16.51
C HIS A 126 -2.38 2.93 -16.20
N LEU A 127 -2.82 2.60 -14.99
CA LEU A 127 -3.25 1.24 -14.66
C LEU A 127 -4.59 0.92 -15.35
N SER A 128 -4.74 -0.33 -15.80
CA SER A 128 -6.03 -0.88 -16.23
C SER A 128 -7.05 -0.87 -15.08
N ALA A 129 -8.33 -1.04 -15.38
CA ALA A 129 -9.37 -1.12 -14.34
C ALA A 129 -9.08 -2.23 -13.31
N THR A 130 -8.68 -3.42 -13.76
CA THR A 130 -8.34 -4.54 -12.90
C THR A 130 -7.12 -4.27 -12.03
N GLU A 131 -6.11 -3.58 -12.55
CA GLU A 131 -4.93 -3.22 -11.75
C GLU A 131 -5.24 -2.14 -10.72
N ARG A 132 -6.06 -1.14 -11.07
CA ARG A 132 -6.53 -0.12 -10.12
C ARG A 132 -7.30 -0.77 -8.98
N GLU A 133 -8.22 -1.67 -9.30
CA GLU A 133 -8.97 -2.42 -8.29
C GLU A 133 -8.02 -3.24 -7.40
N ALA A 134 -7.04 -3.95 -7.99
CA ALA A 134 -6.06 -4.72 -7.21
C ALA A 134 -5.21 -3.83 -6.28
N ALA A 135 -4.91 -2.60 -6.68
CA ALA A 135 -4.21 -1.62 -5.84
C ALA A 135 -5.11 -1.10 -4.71
N GLU A 136 -6.40 -0.85 -4.97
CA GLU A 136 -7.38 -0.50 -3.93
C GLU A 136 -7.57 -1.65 -2.93
N VAL A 137 -7.64 -2.89 -3.41
CA VAL A 137 -7.73 -4.11 -2.58
C VAL A 137 -6.51 -4.22 -1.67
N PHE A 138 -5.32 -3.86 -2.14
CA PHE A 138 -4.12 -3.87 -1.30
C PHE A 138 -4.24 -2.90 -0.12
N ALA A 139 -4.63 -1.66 -0.39
CA ALA A 139 -4.84 -0.66 0.65
C ALA A 139 -6.01 -1.05 1.57
N LEU A 140 -7.07 -1.65 1.01
CA LEU A 140 -8.21 -2.18 1.76
C LEU A 140 -7.76 -3.28 2.71
N GLY A 141 -6.93 -4.22 2.28
CA GLY A 141 -6.37 -5.27 3.16
C GLY A 141 -5.65 -4.69 4.39
N LYS A 142 -4.90 -3.61 4.20
CA LYS A 142 -4.23 -2.88 5.29
C LYS A 142 -5.22 -2.15 6.20
N VAL A 143 -6.30 -1.58 5.65
CA VAL A 143 -7.39 -1.00 6.44
C VAL A 143 -8.14 -2.07 7.24
N LEU A 144 -8.45 -3.22 6.63
CA LEU A 144 -9.09 -4.34 7.31
C LEU A 144 -8.25 -4.82 8.48
N TYR A 145 -6.93 -4.92 8.31
CA TYR A 145 -6.00 -5.19 9.40
C TYR A 145 -6.18 -4.19 10.55
N CYS A 146 -6.18 -2.89 10.26
CA CYS A 146 -6.39 -1.85 11.25
C CYS A 146 -7.74 -1.97 11.99
N ILE A 147 -8.81 -2.22 11.25
CA ILE A 147 -10.16 -2.40 11.80
C ILE A 147 -10.19 -3.59 12.77
N PHE A 148 -9.75 -4.77 12.33
CA PHE A 148 -9.93 -6.01 13.09
C PHE A 148 -8.92 -6.19 14.23
N GLU A 149 -7.67 -5.78 14.03
CA GLU A 149 -6.69 -5.74 15.13
C GLU A 149 -6.94 -4.55 16.06
N GLY A 150 -7.73 -3.56 15.64
CA GLY A 150 -8.04 -2.36 16.42
C GLY A 150 -6.82 -1.48 16.61
N VAL A 151 -6.07 -1.28 15.54
CA VAL A 151 -4.80 -0.54 15.49
C VAL A 151 -4.91 0.65 14.53
N GLU A 152 -4.10 1.68 14.75
CA GLU A 152 -4.18 2.94 14.00
C GLU A 152 -3.35 2.95 12.72
N SER A 153 -2.32 2.11 12.69
CA SER A 153 -1.39 2.01 11.57
C SER A 153 -0.96 0.57 11.40
N ILE A 154 -0.44 0.23 10.23
CA ILE A 154 0.15 -1.10 9.99
C ILE A 154 1.55 -1.25 10.59
N SER A 155 2.27 -0.14 10.81
CA SER A 155 3.64 -0.15 11.33
C SER A 155 4.03 1.18 11.98
N THR A 156 5.12 1.16 12.73
CA THR A 156 5.76 2.36 13.27
C THR A 156 6.37 3.16 12.12
N SER A 157 5.91 4.41 11.96
CA SER A 157 6.48 5.32 10.97
C SER A 157 7.94 5.63 11.28
N VAL A 158 8.83 5.51 10.29
CA VAL A 158 10.23 5.93 10.43
C VAL A 158 10.40 7.46 10.40
N MET A 159 9.42 8.18 9.83
CA MET A 159 9.49 9.64 9.64
C MET A 159 8.85 10.44 10.78
N THR A 160 7.89 9.84 11.48
CA THR A 160 7.07 10.53 12.48
C THR A 160 7.00 9.71 13.75
N SER A 161 7.18 10.37 14.90
CA SER A 161 6.99 9.78 16.23
C SER A 161 5.61 10.09 16.78
N ARG A 162 5.05 9.15 17.56
CA ARG A 162 3.79 9.34 18.29
C ARG A 162 4.05 9.25 19.80
N PRO A 163 3.25 9.93 20.65
CA PRO A 163 3.40 9.84 22.11
C PRO A 163 3.37 8.41 22.64
N THR A 164 2.55 7.56 22.01
CA THR A 164 2.50 6.11 22.28
C THR A 164 2.73 5.38 20.97
N GLU A 165 3.83 4.63 20.90
CA GLU A 165 4.13 3.79 19.75
C GLU A 165 3.32 2.49 19.80
N GLN A 166 2.76 2.12 18.65
CA GLN A 166 2.00 0.90 18.51
C GLN A 166 2.94 -0.32 18.50
N LYS A 167 2.67 -1.29 19.38
CA LYS A 167 3.49 -2.51 19.52
C LYS A 167 3.14 -3.60 18.50
N LEU A 168 1.88 -3.66 18.08
CA LEU A 168 1.45 -4.60 17.06
C LEU A 168 1.80 -4.04 15.67
N GLN A 169 2.46 -4.83 14.84
CA GLN A 169 2.83 -4.44 13.49
C GLN A 169 2.44 -5.54 12.51
N PHE A 170 1.95 -5.13 11.35
CA PHE A 170 1.65 -6.01 10.22
C PHE A 170 2.94 -6.71 9.77
N PRO A 171 2.92 -8.02 9.44
CA PRO A 171 1.76 -8.90 9.25
C PRO A 171 1.47 -9.80 10.46
N ARG A 172 1.69 -9.33 11.70
CA ARG A 172 1.34 -10.10 12.90
C ARG A 172 -0.12 -9.84 13.29
N PHE A 173 -0.87 -10.91 13.56
CA PHE A 173 -2.26 -10.86 14.02
C PHE A 173 -2.36 -11.32 15.48
N ILE A 174 -3.29 -10.74 16.23
CA ILE A 174 -3.64 -11.14 17.60
C ILE A 174 -5.15 -11.43 17.69
N ARG A 175 -5.99 -10.57 17.09
CA ARG A 175 -7.45 -10.58 17.30
C ARG A 175 -8.23 -11.17 16.13
N SER A 176 -7.73 -11.03 14.90
CA SER A 176 -8.45 -11.45 13.70
C SER A 176 -8.58 -12.97 13.66
N PRO A 177 -9.77 -13.55 13.37
CA PRO A 177 -9.94 -14.98 13.14
C PRO A 177 -9.24 -15.43 11.85
N PRO A 178 -8.90 -16.73 11.70
CA PRO A 178 -8.13 -17.24 10.56
C PRO A 178 -8.65 -16.83 9.18
N VAL A 179 -9.96 -16.89 8.98
CA VAL A 179 -10.61 -16.48 7.71
C VAL A 179 -10.31 -15.02 7.33
N LEU A 180 -10.22 -14.12 8.31
CA LEU A 180 -9.88 -12.72 8.06
C LEU A 180 -8.38 -12.53 7.91
N GLN A 181 -7.55 -13.30 8.63
CA GLN A 181 -6.09 -13.27 8.42
C GLN A 181 -5.77 -13.68 6.99
N GLU A 182 -6.35 -14.78 6.50
CA GLU A 182 -6.18 -15.28 5.13
C GLU A 182 -6.63 -14.24 4.10
N LEU A 183 -7.82 -13.64 4.30
CA LEU A 183 -8.32 -12.57 3.42
C LEU A 183 -7.36 -11.37 3.39
N ILE A 184 -6.91 -10.89 4.55
CA ILE A 184 -6.01 -9.74 4.64
C ILE A 184 -4.66 -10.04 3.97
N LEU A 185 -4.11 -11.23 4.18
CA LEU A 185 -2.86 -11.65 3.55
C LEU A 185 -3.01 -11.76 2.02
N ALA A 186 -4.14 -12.28 1.53
CA ALA A 186 -4.44 -12.34 0.10
C ALA A 186 -4.61 -10.95 -0.53
N CYS A 187 -5.32 -10.04 0.15
CA CYS A 187 -5.46 -8.64 -0.30
C CYS A 187 -4.10 -7.94 -0.39
N THR A 188 -3.19 -8.23 0.55
CA THR A 188 -1.88 -7.58 0.67
C THR A 188 -0.76 -8.37 0.00
N ALA A 189 -1.07 -9.23 -0.98
CA ALA A 189 -0.06 -9.95 -1.74
C ALA A 189 0.96 -8.97 -2.36
N GLY A 190 2.25 -9.27 -2.17
CA GLY A 190 3.37 -8.41 -2.55
C GLY A 190 3.80 -7.37 -1.51
N ALA A 191 3.11 -7.25 -0.36
CA ALA A 191 3.51 -6.30 0.67
C ALA A 191 4.94 -6.59 1.17
N ARG A 192 5.76 -5.53 1.24
CA ARG A 192 7.13 -5.60 1.78
C ARG A 192 7.20 -6.16 3.20
N GLU A 193 6.12 -6.01 3.97
CA GLU A 193 6.03 -6.49 5.34
C GLU A 193 6.01 -8.04 5.42
N HIS A 194 5.67 -8.73 4.32
CA HIS A 194 5.74 -10.20 4.23
C HIS A 194 7.18 -10.72 4.14
N ASP A 195 8.09 -9.93 3.56
CA ASP A 195 9.50 -10.29 3.46
C ASP A 195 10.24 -9.94 4.77
N ARG A 196 10.36 -10.96 5.64
CA ARG A 196 11.09 -10.83 6.90
C ARG A 196 12.60 -10.72 6.71
N ALA A 197 13.13 -11.19 5.58
CA ALA A 197 14.55 -11.19 5.26
C ALA A 197 15.00 -9.88 4.58
N ALA A 198 14.06 -9.09 4.05
CA ALA A 198 14.36 -7.79 3.46
C ALA A 198 15.13 -6.87 4.42
N PRO A 199 16.11 -6.10 3.91
CA PRO A 199 16.70 -5.00 4.65
C PRO A 199 15.59 -4.07 5.14
N PHE A 200 15.59 -3.73 6.43
CA PHE A 200 14.54 -2.91 7.01
C PHE A 200 15.07 -2.03 8.12
N ILE A 201 14.53 -0.82 8.19
CA ILE A 201 14.84 0.16 9.22
C ILE A 201 13.64 0.26 10.15
N VAL A 202 13.90 0.20 11.44
CA VAL A 202 12.89 0.38 12.48
C VAL A 202 13.22 1.63 13.28
N ARG A 203 12.20 2.30 13.80
CA ARG A 203 12.36 3.39 14.75
C ARG A 203 12.04 2.91 16.15
N VAL A 204 12.91 3.22 17.10
CA VAL A 204 12.68 3.03 18.53
C VAL A 204 12.88 4.37 19.22
N GLY A 205 11.80 4.91 19.80
CA GLY A 205 11.79 6.28 20.32
C GLY A 205 12.12 7.29 19.20
N ASN A 206 13.18 8.07 19.39
CA ASN A 206 13.64 9.07 18.42
C ASN A 206 14.82 8.61 17.56
N THR A 207 15.15 7.31 17.58
CA THR A 207 16.34 6.78 16.91
C THR A 207 15.98 5.70 15.90
N LEU A 208 16.68 5.68 14.77
CA LEU A 208 16.55 4.66 13.74
C LEU A 208 17.60 3.56 13.92
N PHE A 209 17.18 2.33 13.73
CA PHE A 209 18.02 1.14 13.84
C PHE A 209 17.76 0.19 12.67
N PRO A 210 18.76 -0.62 12.27
CA PRO A 210 18.49 -1.82 11.51
C PRO A 210 17.52 -2.74 12.27
N ARG A 211 16.58 -3.39 11.57
CA ARG A 211 15.74 -4.44 12.14
C ARG A 211 16.61 -5.53 12.78
N GLY A 212 16.28 -5.95 14.00
CA GLY A 212 17.07 -6.95 14.75
C GLY A 212 18.31 -6.39 15.45
N LYS A 213 18.56 -5.06 15.37
CA LYS A 213 19.69 -4.39 16.00
C LYS A 213 19.27 -3.14 16.80
N SER A 214 18.09 -3.16 17.41
CA SER A 214 17.55 -1.98 18.12
C SER A 214 18.07 -1.79 19.55
N GLY A 215 18.73 -2.79 20.14
CA GLY A 215 19.07 -2.77 21.57
C GLY A 215 17.89 -3.02 22.51
N VAL A 216 16.69 -3.28 21.99
CA VAL A 216 15.46 -3.55 22.77
C VAL A 216 15.17 -5.06 22.76
N ASP A 217 14.52 -5.56 23.81
CA ASP A 217 14.10 -6.96 23.94
C ASP A 217 15.24 -7.99 23.74
N GLY A 218 16.47 -7.61 24.09
CA GLY A 218 17.65 -8.46 23.97
C GLY A 218 18.34 -8.43 22.59
N GLU A 219 17.87 -7.60 21.66
CA GLU A 219 18.57 -7.38 20.39
C GLU A 219 19.93 -6.69 20.63
N PRO A 220 20.97 -6.99 19.82
CA PRO A 220 22.19 -6.19 19.81
C PRO A 220 21.89 -4.74 19.43
N SER A 221 22.75 -3.80 19.80
CA SER A 221 22.60 -2.39 19.39
C SER A 221 23.44 -2.11 18.13
N GLY A 222 22.78 -1.68 17.05
CA GLY A 222 23.42 -1.33 15.79
C GLY A 222 24.06 0.06 15.83
N SER A 223 25.14 0.23 15.07
CA SER A 223 25.82 1.53 14.89
C SER A 223 25.17 2.38 13.79
N ALA A 224 25.52 3.67 13.75
CA ALA A 224 25.15 4.55 12.63
C ALA A 224 25.66 4.02 11.27
N ARG A 225 26.81 3.35 11.27
CA ARG A 225 27.36 2.70 10.07
C ARG A 225 26.48 1.53 9.61
N ASP A 226 26.04 0.68 10.53
CA ASP A 226 25.10 -0.40 10.21
C ASP A 226 23.80 0.15 9.59
N LEU A 227 23.30 1.28 10.11
CA LEU A 227 22.12 1.94 9.58
C LEU A 227 22.33 2.42 8.14
N VAL A 228 23.47 3.07 7.84
CA VAL A 228 23.79 3.50 6.47
C VAL A 228 23.90 2.30 5.52
N GLU A 229 24.59 1.23 5.94
CA GLU A 229 24.75 0.02 5.13
C GLU A 229 23.40 -0.65 4.84
N VAL A 230 22.50 -0.74 5.83
CA VAL A 230 21.15 -1.28 5.63
C VAL A 230 20.29 -0.36 4.77
N SER A 231 20.42 0.96 4.93
CA SER A 231 19.71 1.94 4.10
C SER A 231 20.11 1.81 2.63
N GLN A 232 21.42 1.65 2.35
CA GLN A 232 21.92 1.42 0.99
C GLN A 232 21.36 0.13 0.40
N LYS A 233 21.36 -0.97 1.17
CA LYS A 233 20.79 -2.25 0.73
C LYS A 233 19.28 -2.14 0.46
N LEU A 234 18.54 -1.41 1.30
CA LEU A 234 17.12 -1.16 1.10
C LEU A 234 16.87 -0.41 -0.22
N TRP A 235 17.61 0.68 -0.47
CA TRP A 235 17.48 1.43 -1.72
C TRP A 235 17.85 0.59 -2.94
N MET A 236 18.96 -0.16 -2.88
CA MET A 236 19.33 -1.07 -3.97
C MET A 236 18.25 -2.11 -4.23
N LYS A 237 17.62 -2.66 -3.18
CA LYS A 237 16.48 -3.58 -3.36
C LYS A 237 15.31 -2.89 -4.06
N VAL A 238 14.92 -1.68 -3.63
CA VAL A 238 13.83 -0.91 -4.27
C VAL A 238 14.09 -0.68 -5.75
N LEU A 239 15.33 -0.33 -6.12
CA LEU A 239 15.75 -0.12 -7.51
C LEU A 239 15.67 -1.43 -8.32
N THR A 240 16.22 -2.52 -7.77
CA THR A 240 16.18 -3.84 -8.41
C THR A 240 14.76 -4.33 -8.59
N ASP A 241 13.92 -4.22 -7.55
CA ASP A 241 12.52 -4.65 -7.60
C ASP A 241 11.73 -3.84 -8.66
N ALA A 242 11.97 -2.54 -8.79
CA ALA A 242 11.32 -1.71 -9.82
C ALA A 242 11.72 -2.15 -11.25
N GLY A 243 12.99 -2.46 -11.47
CA GLY A 243 13.46 -3.02 -12.74
C GLY A 243 12.89 -4.41 -13.03
N ASN A 244 12.84 -5.28 -12.03
CA ASN A 244 12.23 -6.61 -12.14
C ASN A 244 10.73 -6.52 -12.44
N PHE A 245 10.01 -5.61 -11.78
CA PHE A 245 8.60 -5.33 -12.04
C PHE A 245 8.37 -4.89 -13.49
N TRP A 246 9.16 -3.93 -13.99
CA TRP A 246 9.09 -3.50 -15.38
C TRP A 246 9.29 -4.68 -16.34
N ALA A 247 10.36 -5.46 -16.13
CA ALA A 247 10.69 -6.58 -17.00
C ALA A 247 9.59 -7.66 -16.99
N ALA A 248 9.05 -7.98 -15.82
CA ALA A 248 7.92 -8.90 -15.66
C ALA A 248 6.67 -8.37 -16.37
N LYS A 249 6.39 -7.07 -16.27
CA LYS A 249 5.26 -6.43 -16.96
C LYS A 249 5.36 -6.51 -18.48
N VAL A 250 6.54 -6.24 -19.03
CA VAL A 250 6.80 -6.33 -20.48
C VAL A 250 6.62 -7.76 -20.97
N ARG A 251 7.15 -8.76 -20.24
CA ARG A 251 6.97 -10.17 -20.59
C ARG A 251 5.51 -10.62 -20.48
N TYR A 252 4.80 -10.13 -19.46
CA TYR A 252 3.39 -10.43 -19.27
C TYR A 252 2.53 -9.91 -20.42
N SER A 253 2.73 -8.66 -20.83
CA SER A 253 1.98 -8.06 -21.93
C SER A 253 2.29 -8.70 -23.28
N SER A 254 3.49 -9.24 -23.48
CA SER A 254 3.87 -9.98 -24.69
C SER A 254 3.49 -11.48 -24.66
N GLY A 255 2.86 -11.97 -23.59
CA GLY A 255 2.50 -13.39 -23.43
C GLY A 255 3.71 -14.33 -23.20
N MET A 256 4.86 -13.79 -22.79
CA MET A 256 6.12 -14.54 -22.56
C MET A 256 6.50 -14.60 -21.07
N HIS A 257 5.53 -14.43 -20.16
CA HIS A 257 5.80 -14.42 -18.72
C HIS A 257 6.13 -15.81 -18.19
N THR A 258 6.90 -15.84 -17.10
CA THR A 258 7.21 -17.04 -16.32
C THR A 258 6.36 -17.10 -15.04
N GLU A 259 6.45 -18.20 -14.28
CA GLU A 259 5.85 -18.27 -12.93
C GLU A 259 6.49 -17.28 -11.94
N GLU A 260 7.78 -16.98 -12.12
CA GLU A 260 8.48 -15.97 -11.31
C GLU A 260 7.92 -14.57 -11.58
N ASP A 261 7.59 -14.26 -12.84
CA ASP A 261 6.93 -13.00 -13.20
C ASP A 261 5.58 -12.86 -12.50
N LEU A 262 4.81 -13.95 -12.36
CA LEU A 262 3.53 -13.92 -11.65
C LEU A 262 3.70 -13.71 -10.13
N THR A 263 4.85 -14.06 -9.58
CA THR A 263 5.19 -13.77 -8.18
C THR A 263 5.54 -12.29 -8.01
N ILE A 264 6.29 -11.71 -8.96
CA ILE A 264 6.59 -10.27 -8.99
C ILE A 264 5.29 -9.47 -9.19
N LEU A 265 4.44 -9.90 -10.12
CA LEU A 265 3.13 -9.33 -10.42
C LEU A 265 2.03 -9.86 -9.48
N SER A 266 2.35 -9.96 -8.20
CA SER A 266 1.48 -10.50 -7.14
C SER A 266 0.07 -9.88 -7.08
N TYR A 267 -0.11 -8.66 -7.59
CA TYR A 267 -1.43 -8.01 -7.69
C TYR A 267 -2.43 -8.82 -8.53
N ILE A 268 -1.96 -9.68 -9.45
CA ILE A 268 -2.82 -10.56 -10.27
C ILE A 268 -3.57 -11.58 -9.41
N GLN A 269 -3.01 -11.96 -8.26
CA GLN A 269 -3.58 -12.99 -7.38
C GLN A 269 -4.45 -12.40 -6.27
N ARG A 270 -4.54 -11.06 -6.16
CA ARG A 270 -5.40 -10.41 -5.16
C ARG A 270 -6.87 -10.67 -5.50
N PRO A 271 -7.74 -10.85 -4.49
CA PRO A 271 -9.18 -10.96 -4.73
C PRO A 271 -9.73 -9.65 -5.34
N THR A 272 -10.87 -9.71 -6.02
CA THR A 272 -11.62 -8.50 -6.40
C THR A 272 -12.30 -7.91 -5.16
N LEU A 273 -12.74 -6.65 -5.24
CA LEU A 273 -13.50 -6.00 -4.18
C LEU A 273 -14.78 -6.77 -3.85
N GLU A 274 -15.48 -7.31 -4.86
CA GLU A 274 -16.63 -8.18 -4.65
C GLU A 274 -16.23 -9.47 -3.93
N GLY A 275 -15.09 -10.07 -4.28
CA GLY A 275 -14.55 -11.24 -3.59
C GLY A 275 -14.27 -10.95 -2.11
N VAL A 276 -13.69 -9.79 -1.80
CA VAL A 276 -13.49 -9.33 -0.42
C VAL A 276 -14.83 -9.20 0.30
N LEU A 277 -15.81 -8.52 -0.31
CA LEU A 277 -17.13 -8.32 0.29
C LEU A 277 -17.87 -9.65 0.53
N GLN A 278 -17.76 -10.62 -0.38
CA GLN A 278 -18.31 -11.96 -0.21
C GLN A 278 -17.74 -12.67 1.02
N VAL A 279 -16.42 -12.64 1.19
CA VAL A 279 -15.78 -13.23 2.38
C VAL A 279 -16.25 -12.52 3.64
N LEU A 280 -16.26 -11.18 3.66
CA LEU A 280 -16.77 -10.41 4.81
C LEU A 280 -18.23 -10.74 5.15
N ASN A 281 -19.06 -11.04 4.15
CA ASN A 281 -20.45 -11.45 4.35
C ASN A 281 -20.60 -12.88 4.88
N SER A 282 -19.63 -13.75 4.62
CA SER A 282 -19.63 -15.12 5.14
C SER A 282 -19.23 -15.22 6.62
N VAL A 283 -18.54 -14.20 7.16
CA VAL A 283 -18.11 -14.17 8.55
C VAL A 283 -19.32 -13.99 9.47
N LYS A 284 -19.56 -14.99 10.33
CA LYS A 284 -20.66 -14.97 11.31
C LYS A 284 -20.30 -14.12 12.53
N ILE A 285 -21.30 -13.43 13.07
CA ILE A 285 -21.23 -12.78 14.38
C ILE A 285 -21.53 -13.88 15.40
N GLY A 286 -20.51 -14.27 16.18
CA GLY A 286 -20.66 -15.20 17.31
C GLY A 286 -21.27 -14.52 18.52
#